data_AF-A0A3P8MDK0-F1
#
_entry.id   AF-A0A3P8MDK0-F1
#
_cell.length_a   1.000
_cell.length_b   1.000
_cell.length_c   1.000
_cell.angle_alpha   90.00
_cell.angle_beta   90.00
_cell.angle_gamma   90.00
#
_symmetry.space_group_name_H-M   'P 1'
#
loop_
_entity.id
_entity.type
_entity.pdbx_description
1 polymer ?
#
loop_
_entity_poly.entity_id
_entity_poly.type
_entity_poly.pdbx_seq_one_letter_code
_entity_poly.pdbx_strand_id
1 'polypeptide(L)'
;MNKNEVLNSFIQTINDWSKNEINDDQKNLIINILKKSDKEDLHNVMQLLLRRIKVGFTFDEALNTNKTTISLLKFDDRKSFVNNENTESPYENTLIIGENYDALKNLLVIENERERERDRLALRAFTI
;
A
#
# COMPACT_ATOMS: atom_id res chain seq x y z
N MET A 1 -18.36 39.71 10.67
CA MET A 1 -17.35 38.78 11.20
C MET A 1 -15.94 39.20 10.78
N ASN A 2 -15.03 39.27 11.75
CA ASN A 2 -13.61 39.49 11.55
C ASN A 2 -12.96 38.24 10.92
N LYS A 3 -11.92 38.39 10.08
CA LYS A 3 -11.20 37.25 9.46
C LYS A 3 -10.76 36.23 10.53
N ASN A 4 -10.27 36.75 11.65
CA ASN A 4 -9.76 35.94 12.75
C ASN A 4 -10.86 35.15 13.47
N GLU A 5 -12.08 35.70 13.58
CA GLU A 5 -13.22 34.99 14.18
C GLU A 5 -13.63 33.80 13.32
N VAL A 6 -13.73 34.00 12.01
CA VAL A 6 -14.10 32.94 11.06
C VAL A 6 -13.00 31.86 11.01
N LEU A 7 -11.74 32.27 10.93
CA LEU A 7 -10.61 31.35 10.93
C LEU A 7 -10.56 30.50 12.21
N ASN A 8 -10.75 31.12 13.37
CA ASN A 8 -10.76 30.39 14.65
C ASN A 8 -11.93 29.39 14.72
N SER A 9 -13.10 29.76 14.20
CA SER A 9 -14.25 28.84 14.14
C SER A 9 -13.94 27.61 13.27
N PHE A 10 -13.29 27.79 12.12
CA PHE A 10 -12.90 26.68 11.25
C PHE A 10 -11.81 25.81 11.86
N ILE A 11 -10.82 26.40 12.52
CA ILE A 11 -9.76 25.65 13.21
C ILE A 11 -10.35 24.77 14.31
N GLN A 12 -11.31 25.27 15.09
CA GLN A 12 -12.00 24.46 16.10
C GLN A 12 -12.73 23.28 15.45
N THR A 13 -13.51 23.53 14.40
CA THR A 13 -14.20 22.46 13.65
C THR A 13 -13.24 21.39 13.12
N ILE A 14 -12.07 21.78 12.60
CA ILE A 14 -11.06 20.84 12.08
C ILE A 14 -10.44 20.00 13.21
N ASN A 15 -10.18 20.62 14.36
CA ASN A 15 -9.64 19.91 15.52
C ASN A 15 -10.63 18.86 16.04
N ASP A 16 -11.93 19.17 16.02
CA ASP A 16 -13.02 18.30 16.46
C ASP A 16 -13.30 17.12 15.51
N TRP A 17 -12.75 17.11 14.28
CA TRP A 17 -12.90 15.98 13.37
C TRP A 17 -12.31 14.69 13.92
N SER A 18 -12.99 13.57 13.67
CA SER A 18 -12.54 12.26 14.16
C SER A 18 -11.20 11.87 13.54
N LYS A 19 -10.32 11.23 14.32
CA LYS A 19 -9.06 10.65 13.80
C LYS A 19 -9.30 9.62 12.69
N ASN A 20 -10.49 9.02 12.65
CA ASN A 20 -10.88 8.05 11.61
C ASN A 20 -11.24 8.75 10.28
N GLU A 21 -11.56 10.03 10.30
CA GLU A 21 -11.90 10.80 9.09
C GLU A 21 -10.69 11.53 8.52
N ILE A 22 -9.75 11.93 9.39
CA ILE A 22 -8.60 12.74 9.03
C ILE A 22 -7.48 12.60 10.07
N ASN A 23 -6.26 12.35 9.60
CA ASN A 23 -5.10 12.22 10.49
C ASN A 23 -4.54 13.59 10.91
N ASP A 24 -3.66 13.59 11.93
CA ASP A 24 -3.13 14.83 12.52
C ASP A 24 -2.30 15.66 11.52
N ASP A 25 -1.60 15.02 10.58
CA ASP A 25 -0.84 15.70 9.52
C ASP A 25 -1.75 16.42 8.52
N GLN A 26 -2.84 15.78 8.13
CA GLN A 26 -3.86 16.37 7.26
C GLN A 26 -4.58 17.53 7.94
N LYS A 27 -4.89 17.42 9.24
CA LYS A 27 -5.43 18.55 10.04
C LYS A 27 -4.48 19.74 10.02
N ASN A 28 -3.20 19.52 10.30
CA ASN A 28 -2.18 20.56 10.30
C ASN A 28 -2.04 21.22 8.92
N LEU A 29 -2.09 20.44 7.84
CA LEU A 29 -2.01 20.96 6.47
C LEU A 29 -3.21 21.87 6.15
N ILE A 30 -4.43 21.47 6.48
CA ILE A 30 -5.65 22.26 6.26
C ILE A 30 -5.58 23.58 7.02
N ILE A 31 -5.18 23.54 8.30
CA ILE A 31 -5.03 24.75 9.12
C ILE A 31 -4.00 25.70 8.49
N ASN A 32 -2.88 25.18 7.99
CA ASN A 32 -1.85 26.00 7.35
C ASN A 32 -2.32 26.64 6.04
N ILE A 33 -3.13 25.93 5.25
CA ILE A 33 -3.74 26.48 4.04
C ILE A 33 -4.70 27.63 4.41
N LEU A 34 -5.60 27.40 5.37
CA LEU A 34 -6.57 28.42 5.81
C LEU A 34 -5.90 29.68 6.38
N LYS A 35 -4.79 29.53 7.12
CA LYS A 35 -4.01 30.67 7.63
C LYS A 35 -3.41 31.54 6.51
N LYS A 36 -3.07 30.91 5.37
CA LYS A 36 -2.49 31.58 4.21
C LYS A 36 -3.53 32.13 3.24
N SER A 37 -4.79 31.75 3.37
CA SER A 37 -5.87 32.21 2.50
C SER A 37 -6.31 33.64 2.84
N ASP A 38 -6.78 34.35 1.82
CA ASP A 38 -7.41 35.66 1.98
C ASP A 38 -8.79 35.54 2.62
N LYS A 39 -9.25 36.65 3.21
CA LYS A 39 -10.54 36.68 3.94
C LYS A 39 -11.71 36.29 3.04
N GLU A 40 -11.68 36.75 1.80
CA GLU A 40 -12.75 36.57 0.81
C GLU A 40 -12.85 35.11 0.37
N ASP A 41 -11.72 34.42 0.27
CA ASP A 41 -11.65 33.03 -0.19
C ASP A 41 -11.74 32.00 0.93
N LEU A 42 -11.63 32.41 2.20
CA LEU A 42 -11.56 31.52 3.35
C LEU A 42 -12.68 30.46 3.36
N HIS A 43 -13.89 30.87 3.02
CA HIS A 43 -15.06 29.98 2.97
C HIS A 43 -15.00 29.02 1.77
N ASN A 44 -14.59 29.50 0.59
CA ASN A 44 -14.45 28.70 -0.62
C ASN A 44 -13.35 27.64 -0.46
N VAL A 45 -12.22 28.03 0.14
CA VAL A 45 -11.09 27.15 0.45
C VAL A 45 -11.53 26.06 1.43
N MET A 46 -12.26 26.41 2.50
CA MET A 46 -12.77 25.43 3.45
C MET A 46 -13.71 24.41 2.79
N GLN A 47 -14.65 24.87 1.95
CA GLN A 47 -15.55 23.98 1.21
C GLN A 47 -14.80 23.03 0.27
N LEU A 48 -13.75 23.51 -0.40
CA LEU A 48 -12.93 22.70 -1.30
C LEU A 48 -12.16 21.62 -0.54
N LEU A 49 -11.57 21.95 0.62
CA LEU A 49 -10.83 21.01 1.46
C LEU A 49 -11.77 19.91 2.02
N LEU A 50 -12.95 20.31 2.48
CA LEU A 50 -14.00 19.37 2.95
C LEU A 50 -14.42 18.37 1.88
N ARG A 51 -14.62 18.81 0.63
CA ARG A 51 -14.98 17.92 -0.48
C ARG A 51 -13.87 16.93 -0.80
N ARG A 52 -12.60 17.31 -0.67
CA ARG A 52 -11.47 16.38 -0.89
C ARG A 52 -11.36 15.30 0.19
N ILE A 53 -11.67 15.61 1.45
CA ILE A 53 -11.66 14.61 2.54
C ILE A 53 -12.66 13.49 2.24
N LYS A 54 -13.86 13.84 1.76
CA LYS A 54 -14.92 12.86 1.45
C LYS A 54 -14.66 11.98 0.21
N VAL A 55 -13.66 12.32 -0.61
CA VAL A 55 -13.33 11.60 -1.87
C VAL A 55 -11.94 10.97 -1.79
N GLY A 56 -11.25 11.07 -0.65
CA GLY A 56 -9.93 10.49 -0.45
C GLY A 56 -10.01 8.99 -0.13
N PHE A 57 -9.25 8.18 -0.86
CA PHE A 57 -8.93 6.81 -0.44
C PHE A 57 -8.28 6.86 0.95
N THR A 58 -9.04 6.53 1.99
CA THR A 58 -8.47 6.14 3.28
C THR A 58 -7.88 4.75 3.08
N PHE A 59 -6.57 4.70 2.82
CA PHE A 59 -5.83 3.48 3.09
C PHE A 59 -5.75 3.40 4.60
N ASP A 60 -6.59 2.55 5.20
CA ASP A 60 -6.34 2.08 6.56
C ASP A 60 -4.87 1.65 6.62
N GLU A 61 -4.16 2.07 7.66
CA GLU A 61 -2.81 1.62 7.90
C GLU A 61 -2.82 0.09 7.82
N ALA A 62 -2.11 -0.47 6.83
CA ALA A 62 -2.11 -1.90 6.60
C ALA A 62 -1.75 -2.59 7.92
N LEU A 63 -2.58 -3.54 8.36
CA LEU A 63 -2.41 -4.33 9.58
C LEU A 63 -0.91 -4.59 9.79
N ASN A 64 -0.37 -4.03 10.87
CA ASN A 64 1.05 -4.03 11.22
C ASN A 64 1.75 -5.28 10.68
N THR A 65 2.42 -5.14 9.53
CA THR A 65 3.27 -6.21 9.02
C THR A 65 4.35 -6.41 10.07
N ASN A 66 4.28 -7.52 10.79
CA ASN A 66 5.21 -7.78 11.86
C ASN A 66 6.60 -7.94 11.23
N LYS A 67 7.40 -6.86 11.19
CA LYS A 67 8.67 -6.79 10.44
C LYS A 67 9.76 -7.71 11.00
N THR A 68 9.47 -8.43 12.07
CA THR A 68 10.41 -9.32 12.77
C THR A 68 10.27 -10.78 12.37
N THR A 69 9.21 -11.16 11.65
CA THR A 69 8.97 -12.54 11.23
C THR A 69 9.45 -12.78 9.79
N ILE A 70 10.07 -13.94 9.57
CA ILE A 70 10.48 -14.41 8.25
C ILE A 70 9.56 -15.56 7.85
N SER A 71 8.95 -15.45 6.68
CA SER A 71 8.10 -16.49 6.09
C SER A 71 8.85 -17.22 4.99
N LEU A 72 8.81 -18.55 5.00
CA LEU A 72 9.49 -19.41 4.04
C LEU A 72 8.47 -20.23 3.25
N LEU A 73 8.62 -20.30 1.93
CA LEU A 73 7.85 -21.23 1.10
C LEU A 73 8.44 -22.64 1.23
N LYS A 74 7.57 -23.61 1.51
CA LYS A 74 7.92 -25.03 1.57
C LYS A 74 6.94 -25.83 0.72
N PHE A 75 7.49 -26.69 -0.13
CA PHE A 75 6.69 -27.64 -0.91
C PHE A 75 6.07 -28.70 0.01
N ASP A 76 4.80 -29.03 -0.23
CA ASP A 76 4.07 -30.05 0.53
C ASP A 76 3.74 -31.24 -0.38
N ASP A 77 4.59 -32.27 -0.34
CA ASP A 77 4.45 -33.48 -1.15
C ASP A 77 3.12 -34.20 -0.90
N ARG A 78 2.55 -34.10 0.31
CA ARG A 78 1.34 -34.85 0.68
C ARG A 78 0.07 -34.27 0.05
N LYS A 79 0.08 -32.97 -0.24
CA LYS A 79 -1.04 -32.23 -0.83
C LYS A 79 -0.80 -31.85 -2.29
N SER A 80 0.35 -32.25 -2.83
CA SER A 80 0.69 -32.00 -4.22
C SER A 80 0.02 -33.04 -5.11
N PHE A 81 -0.65 -32.56 -6.16
CA PHE A 81 -1.20 -33.42 -7.19
C PHE A 81 -0.08 -33.80 -8.16
N VAL A 82 0.07 -35.08 -8.44
CA VAL A 82 0.89 -35.54 -9.58
C VAL A 82 0.00 -35.37 -10.82
N ASN A 83 0.28 -34.36 -11.64
CA ASN A 83 -0.37 -34.25 -12.94
C ASN A 83 0.08 -35.44 -13.81
N ASN A 84 -0.90 -36.06 -14.50
CA ASN A 84 -0.68 -37.19 -15.40
C ASN A 84 0.53 -36.94 -16.33
N GLU A 85 1.33 -37.98 -16.56
CA GLU A 85 2.65 -38.00 -17.22
C GLU A 85 2.70 -37.46 -18.67
N ASN A 86 1.63 -36.88 -19.20
CA ASN A 86 1.47 -36.51 -20.62
C ASN A 86 1.39 -34.99 -20.90
N THR A 87 1.71 -34.11 -19.94
CA THR A 87 1.78 -32.66 -20.19
C THR A 87 3.20 -32.12 -20.00
N GLU A 88 3.74 -31.46 -21.03
CA GLU A 88 5.09 -30.89 -21.09
C GLU A 88 5.37 -29.80 -20.03
N SER A 89 4.34 -29.33 -19.32
CA SER A 89 4.46 -28.46 -18.15
C SER A 89 3.80 -29.13 -16.95
N PRO A 90 4.55 -29.63 -15.95
CA PRO A 90 3.97 -30.36 -14.82
C PRO A 90 3.10 -29.49 -13.89
N TYR A 91 3.10 -28.15 -14.03
CA TYR A 91 2.47 -27.25 -13.06
C TYR A 91 1.79 -26.03 -13.72
N GLU A 92 0.72 -26.23 -14.48
CA GLU A 92 -0.08 -25.09 -15.00
C GLU A 92 -0.75 -24.29 -13.89
N ASN A 93 -1.13 -24.94 -12.79
CA ASN A 93 -1.80 -24.30 -11.66
C ASN A 93 -1.07 -24.64 -10.35
N THR A 94 -0.75 -23.62 -9.55
CA THR A 94 -0.09 -23.77 -8.24
C THR A 94 -0.96 -23.17 -7.15
N LEU A 95 -1.26 -23.95 -6.11
CA LEU A 95 -1.91 -23.46 -4.89
C LEU A 95 -0.85 -23.13 -3.84
N ILE A 96 -0.87 -21.91 -3.32
CA ILE A 96 0.00 -21.46 -2.22
C ILE A 96 -0.89 -21.15 -1.03
N ILE A 97 -0.52 -21.68 0.14
CA ILE A 97 -1.27 -21.49 1.39
C ILE A 97 -0.45 -20.61 2.32
N GLY A 98 -0.98 -19.43 2.67
CA GLY A 98 -0.34 -18.47 3.57
C GLY A 98 -0.85 -17.05 3.35
N GLU A 99 -0.26 -16.08 4.05
CA GLU A 99 -0.52 -14.65 3.83
C GLU A 99 -0.05 -14.23 2.43
N ASN A 100 -0.91 -13.51 1.71
CA ASN A 100 -0.63 -13.11 0.31
C ASN A 100 0.66 -12.30 0.18
N TYR A 101 0.91 -11.37 1.13
CA TYR A 101 2.11 -10.53 1.11
C TYR A 101 3.40 -11.36 1.18
N ASP A 102 3.43 -12.34 2.10
CA ASP A 102 4.60 -13.19 2.30
C ASP A 102 4.81 -14.18 1.15
N ALA A 103 3.72 -14.73 0.62
CA ALA A 103 3.76 -15.61 -0.54
C ALA A 103 4.35 -14.88 -1.75
N LEU A 104 3.84 -13.68 -2.08
CA LEU A 104 4.31 -12.87 -3.21
C LEU A 104 5.78 -12.45 -3.04
N LYS A 105 6.18 -12.06 -1.82
CA LYS A 105 7.57 -11.69 -1.54
C LYS A 105 8.54 -12.86 -1.77
N ASN A 106 8.16 -14.06 -1.34
CA ASN A 106 8.98 -15.25 -1.58
C ASN A 106 9.01 -15.65 -3.07
N LEU A 107 7.89 -15.55 -3.78
CA LEU A 107 7.85 -15.82 -5.23
C LEU A 107 8.75 -14.88 -6.02
N LEU A 108 8.79 -13.60 -5.65
CA LEU A 108 9.69 -12.62 -6.26
C LEU A 108 11.16 -13.02 -6.09
N VAL A 109 11.54 -13.49 -4.90
CA VAL A 109 12.91 -13.96 -4.64
C VAL A 109 13.24 -15.18 -5.50
N ILE A 110 12.31 -16.15 -5.59
CA ILE A 110 12.50 -17.36 -6.40
C ILE A 110 12.72 -17.00 -7.88
N GLU A 111 11.90 -16.11 -8.44
CA GLU A 111 12.03 -15.75 -9.85
C GLU A 111 13.32 -14.99 -10.15
N ASN A 112 13.74 -14.10 -9.24
CA ASN A 112 15.04 -13.42 -9.35
C ASN A 112 16.21 -14.41 -9.36
N GLU A 113 16.18 -15.46 -8.54
CA GLU A 113 17.24 -16.49 -8.55
C GLU A 113 17.20 -17.32 -9.85
N ARG A 114 16.00 -17.66 -10.35
CA ARG A 114 15.83 -18.33 -11.65
C ARG A 114 16.39 -17.53 -12.81
N GLU A 115 16.16 -16.22 -12.84
CA GLU A 115 16.74 -15.33 -13.85
C GLU A 115 18.27 -15.32 -13.77
N ARG A 116 18.84 -15.17 -12.57
CA ARG A 116 20.30 -15.22 -12.38
C ARG A 116 20.91 -16.55 -12.82
N GLU A 117 20.25 -17.67 -12.53
CA GLU A 117 20.69 -18.98 -12.99
C GLU A 117 20.63 -19.11 -14.52
N ARG A 118 19.56 -18.61 -15.16
CA ARG A 118 19.45 -18.56 -16.62
C ARG A 118 20.58 -17.75 -17.25
N ASP A 119 20.87 -16.56 -16.71
CA ASP A 119 21.96 -15.71 -17.18
C ASP A 119 23.32 -16.39 -17.03
N ARG A 120 23.54 -17.06 -15.89
CA ARG A 120 24.77 -17.81 -15.64
C ARG A 120 24.95 -18.99 -16.58
N LEU A 121 23.87 -19.72 -16.88
CA LEU A 121 23.89 -20.84 -17.82
C LEU A 121 24.12 -20.34 -19.25
N ALA A 122 23.49 -19.24 -19.65
CA ALA A 122 23.73 -18.61 -20.94
C ALA A 122 25.21 -18.22 -21.09
N LEU A 123 25.79 -17.54 -20.10
CA LEU A 123 27.21 -17.15 -20.13
C LEU A 123 28.15 -18.37 -20.26
N ARG A 124 27.84 -19.47 -19.57
CA ARG A 124 28.61 -20.72 -19.66
C ARG A 124 28.51 -21.37 -21.04
N ALA A 125 27.34 -21.33 -21.68
CA ALA A 125 27.14 -21.88 -23.02
C ALA A 125 27.94 -21.12 -24.10
N PHE A 126 28.23 -19.83 -23.90
CA PHE A 126 29.04 -19.02 -24.80
C PHE A 126 30.56 -19.14 -24.59
N THR A 127 31.03 -19.82 -23.54
CA THR A 127 32.46 -19.91 -23.19
C THR A 127 33.08 -21.28 -23.55
N ILE A 128 32.40 -22.08 -24.39
CA ILE A 128 32.90 -23.36 -24.96
C ILE A 128 33.06 -23.17 -26.46
#